data_AF-A0A291QZJ3-F1
#
_entry.id   AF-A0A291QZJ3-F1
#
_cell.length_a   1.000
_cell.length_b   1.000
_cell.length_c   1.000
_cell.angle_alpha   90.00
_cell.angle_beta   90.00
_cell.angle_gamma   90.00
#
_symmetry.space_group_name_H-M   'P 1'
#
loop_
_entity.id
_entity.type
_entity.pdbx_description
1 polymer ?
#
loop_
_entity_poly.entity_id
_entity_poly.type
_entity_poly.pdbx_seq_one_letter_code
_entity_poly.pdbx_strand_id
1 'polypeptide(L)'
;MNIFKFSGRVVWRVMQIMWRRKVEAARGERLLSELEEQYGGLLPSSVRRKVIVSYSIYQPMIIDTFCALNDRLCSEDEKQRILYYFICSSTFDDFIDHAELTLEELQTISFKSPDFHPRNIQEQLFLHCHLELLDLVNDRVAYDEASKKLYKVQVESLAQFESEPLSGETLLRITLEKGGYAVLLCCYYLQQKACDAERECWYLLGGIIQLTNDLFDTWKDLQAGQQTLPNRATNAYEIKNLLSEKVAALQAAIASLDVPASRKDAFLLNMMAICSFSDMAIQQLCDIQGEQGALPDLNSLARKELIVDMEKPRNIWHCLVFTWRQCHIGRQAYKLKSVLPD
;
A
#
# COMPACT_ATOMS: atom_id res chain seq x y z
N MET A 1 -6.63 -22.93 17.14
CA MET A 1 -7.75 -22.95 16.18
C MET A 1 -7.34 -23.82 15.01
N ASN A 2 -8.09 -24.88 14.68
CA ASN A 2 -7.82 -25.74 13.51
C ASN A 2 -7.96 -24.92 12.21
N ILE A 3 -7.16 -25.23 11.19
CA ILE A 3 -7.14 -24.59 9.88
C ILE A 3 -8.53 -24.47 9.26
N PHE A 4 -9.42 -25.45 9.41
CA PHE A 4 -10.80 -25.35 8.86
C PHE A 4 -11.63 -24.20 9.43
N LYS A 5 -11.56 -23.99 10.76
CA LYS A 5 -12.24 -22.85 11.42
C LYS A 5 -11.60 -21.52 11.01
N PHE A 6 -10.29 -21.52 10.76
CA PHE A 6 -9.56 -20.37 10.24
C PHE A 6 -10.00 -20.04 8.81
N SER A 7 -10.05 -21.05 7.93
CA SER A 7 -10.49 -20.92 6.54
C SER A 7 -11.90 -20.34 6.46
N GLY A 8 -12.84 -20.82 7.30
CA GLY A 8 -14.19 -20.24 7.36
C GLY A 8 -14.20 -18.73 7.67
N ARG A 9 -13.32 -18.27 8.58
CA ARG A 9 -13.18 -16.83 8.89
C ARG A 9 -12.57 -16.05 7.73
N VAL A 10 -11.57 -16.61 7.06
CA VAL A 10 -10.94 -15.99 5.88
C VAL A 10 -11.95 -15.87 4.74
N VAL A 11 -12.68 -16.95 4.41
CA VAL A 11 -13.71 -16.94 3.36
C VAL A 11 -14.78 -15.89 3.64
N TRP A 12 -15.31 -15.86 4.86
CA TRP A 12 -16.27 -14.84 5.28
C TRP A 12 -15.72 -13.42 5.10
N ARG A 13 -14.47 -13.19 5.51
CA ARG A 13 -13.82 -11.89 5.40
C ARG A 13 -13.62 -11.47 3.94
N VAL A 14 -13.18 -12.40 3.08
CA VAL A 14 -13.04 -12.17 1.63
C VAL A 14 -14.39 -11.80 1.01
N MET A 15 -15.46 -12.54 1.31
CA MET A 15 -16.81 -12.21 0.82
C MET A 15 -17.26 -10.81 1.25
N GLN A 16 -17.01 -10.45 2.51
CA GLN A 16 -17.30 -9.11 3.04
C GLN A 16 -16.52 -8.02 2.29
N ILE A 17 -15.21 -8.22 2.08
CA ILE A 17 -14.34 -7.29 1.34
C ILE A 17 -14.82 -7.15 -0.12
N MET A 18 -15.14 -8.26 -0.79
CA MET A 18 -15.62 -8.23 -2.18
C MET A 18 -16.93 -7.47 -2.32
N TRP A 19 -17.86 -7.65 -1.38
CA TRP A 19 -19.11 -6.90 -1.37
C TRP A 19 -18.87 -5.41 -1.09
N ARG A 20 -18.09 -5.07 -0.06
CA ARG A 20 -17.75 -3.67 0.26
C ARG A 20 -17.01 -2.97 -0.88
N ARG A 21 -16.09 -3.65 -1.56
CA ARG A 21 -15.38 -3.11 -2.72
C ARG A 21 -16.34 -2.65 -3.82
N LYS A 22 -17.42 -3.39 -4.09
CA LYS A 22 -18.43 -2.96 -5.08
C LYS A 22 -19.15 -1.68 -4.64
N VAL A 23 -19.50 -1.60 -3.36
CA VAL A 23 -20.16 -0.43 -2.76
C VAL A 23 -19.22 0.79 -2.82
N GLU A 24 -17.97 0.64 -2.40
CA GLU A 24 -16.99 1.72 -2.39
C GLU A 24 -16.55 2.12 -3.80
N ALA A 25 -16.51 1.22 -4.77
CA ALA A 25 -16.30 1.58 -6.17
C ALA A 25 -17.42 2.48 -6.70
N ALA A 26 -18.69 2.14 -6.43
CA ALA A 26 -19.82 2.97 -6.84
C ALA A 26 -19.82 4.35 -6.15
N ARG A 27 -19.35 4.43 -4.91
CA ARG A 27 -19.12 5.72 -4.23
C ARG A 27 -18.01 6.52 -4.92
N GLY A 28 -16.89 5.88 -5.21
CA GLY A 28 -15.75 6.46 -5.92
C GLY A 28 -16.17 7.10 -7.25
N GLU A 29 -16.91 6.34 -8.06
CA GLU A 29 -17.46 6.81 -9.33
C GLU A 29 -18.35 8.05 -9.16
N ARG A 30 -19.26 8.03 -8.17
CA ARG A 30 -20.18 9.13 -7.93
C ARG A 30 -19.44 10.42 -7.56
N LEU A 31 -18.57 10.38 -6.56
CA LEU A 31 -17.86 11.57 -6.11
C LEU A 31 -16.95 12.12 -7.21
N LEU A 32 -16.26 11.25 -7.96
CA LEU A 32 -15.44 11.71 -9.09
C LEU A 32 -16.28 12.38 -10.17
N SER A 33 -17.45 11.82 -10.51
CA SER A 33 -18.35 12.45 -11.47
C SER A 33 -18.89 13.80 -10.98
N GLU A 34 -19.24 13.92 -9.69
CA GLU A 34 -19.65 15.19 -9.09
C GLU A 34 -18.54 16.25 -9.18
N LEU A 35 -17.29 15.87 -8.88
CA LEU A 35 -16.13 16.77 -8.99
C LEU A 35 -15.81 17.15 -10.43
N GLU A 36 -15.84 16.19 -11.36
CA GLU A 36 -15.63 16.43 -12.79
C GLU A 36 -16.69 17.37 -13.39
N GLU A 37 -17.96 17.20 -12.98
CA GLU A 37 -19.05 18.10 -13.36
C GLU A 37 -18.85 19.49 -12.77
N GLN A 38 -18.52 19.58 -11.47
CA GLN A 38 -18.29 20.84 -10.77
C GLN A 38 -17.16 21.67 -11.39
N TYR A 39 -16.06 21.01 -11.78
CA TYR A 39 -14.86 21.68 -12.28
C TYR A 39 -14.75 21.72 -13.81
N GLY A 40 -15.68 21.09 -14.54
CA GLY A 40 -15.80 21.22 -15.99
C GLY A 40 -14.69 20.51 -16.76
N GLY A 41 -14.52 19.20 -16.54
CA GLY A 41 -13.57 18.37 -17.27
C GLY A 41 -13.67 16.90 -16.88
N LEU A 42 -12.91 16.02 -17.55
CA LEU A 42 -12.86 14.59 -17.21
C LEU A 42 -11.41 14.19 -16.94
N LEU A 43 -11.17 13.42 -15.87
CA LEU A 43 -9.85 12.83 -15.66
C LEU A 43 -9.50 11.87 -16.80
N PRO A 44 -8.22 11.71 -17.14
CA PRO A 44 -7.78 10.62 -18.01
C PRO A 44 -8.33 9.28 -17.49
N SER A 45 -8.83 8.43 -18.39
CA SER A 45 -9.50 7.18 -18.00
C SER A 45 -8.60 6.24 -17.18
N SER A 46 -7.29 6.28 -17.42
CA SER A 46 -6.28 5.56 -16.65
C SER A 46 -6.25 6.03 -15.19
N VAL A 47 -6.15 7.34 -14.98
CA VAL A 47 -6.13 7.99 -13.66
C VAL A 47 -7.45 7.76 -12.94
N ARG A 48 -8.59 8.01 -13.60
CA ARG A 48 -9.93 7.78 -13.02
C ARG A 48 -10.06 6.34 -12.51
N ARG A 49 -9.69 5.36 -13.35
CA ARG A 49 -9.71 3.94 -12.99
C ARG A 49 -8.79 3.64 -11.81
N LYS A 50 -7.57 4.22 -11.78
CA LYS A 50 -6.61 4.05 -10.69
C LYS A 50 -7.19 4.55 -9.36
N VAL A 51 -7.80 5.74 -9.34
CA VAL A 51 -8.48 6.28 -8.14
C VAL A 51 -9.53 5.30 -7.61
N ILE A 52 -10.47 4.88 -8.46
CA ILE A 52 -11.61 4.04 -8.06
C ILE A 52 -11.14 2.66 -7.58
N VAL A 53 -10.22 2.04 -8.32
CA VAL A 53 -9.71 0.71 -7.99
C VAL A 53 -8.93 0.77 -6.67
N SER A 54 -8.01 1.72 -6.52
CA SER A 54 -7.21 1.87 -5.30
C SER A 54 -8.09 2.15 -4.09
N TYR A 55 -8.99 3.14 -4.17
CA TYR A 55 -9.93 3.47 -3.10
C TYR A 55 -10.81 2.27 -2.70
N SER A 56 -11.43 1.61 -3.68
CA SER A 56 -12.37 0.52 -3.42
C SER A 56 -11.72 -0.72 -2.80
N ILE A 57 -10.40 -0.89 -2.97
CA ILE A 57 -9.60 -1.93 -2.33
C ILE A 57 -9.14 -1.46 -0.94
N TYR A 58 -8.52 -0.28 -0.84
CA TYR A 58 -7.94 0.23 0.40
C TYR A 58 -8.97 0.44 1.50
N GLN A 59 -10.14 0.98 1.16
CA GLN A 59 -11.17 1.30 2.14
C GLN A 59 -11.58 0.07 2.98
N PRO A 60 -12.05 -1.06 2.39
CA PRO A 60 -12.43 -2.23 3.17
C PRO A 60 -11.26 -3.08 3.69
N MET A 61 -10.09 -3.05 3.02
CA MET A 61 -8.97 -3.91 3.42
C MET A 61 -8.11 -3.28 4.52
N ILE A 62 -7.90 -1.96 4.44
CA ILE A 62 -6.93 -1.25 5.28
C ILE A 62 -7.67 -0.29 6.21
N ILE A 63 -8.40 0.69 5.66
CA ILE A 63 -9.02 1.76 6.46
C ILE A 63 -10.02 1.20 7.48
N ASP A 64 -10.95 0.36 7.03
CA ASP A 64 -11.95 -0.28 7.90
C ASP A 64 -11.29 -1.16 8.97
N THR A 65 -10.15 -1.77 8.65
CA THR A 65 -9.40 -2.62 9.56
C THR A 65 -8.74 -1.81 10.69
N PHE A 66 -8.15 -0.66 10.38
CA PHE A 66 -7.59 0.26 11.38
C PHE A 66 -8.68 1.00 12.19
N CYS A 67 -9.84 1.29 11.60
CA CYS A 67 -10.98 1.80 12.35
C CYS A 67 -11.48 0.74 13.35
N ALA A 68 -11.64 -0.51 12.91
CA ALA A 68 -12.08 -1.60 13.78
C ALA A 68 -11.07 -1.95 14.88
N LEU A 69 -9.77 -1.73 14.64
CA LEU A 69 -8.74 -1.83 15.68
C LEU A 69 -9.07 -0.93 16.88
N ASN A 70 -9.72 0.21 16.62
CA ASN A 70 -10.16 1.18 17.60
C ASN A 70 -11.65 1.05 18.00
N ASP A 71 -12.26 -0.10 17.71
CA ASP A 71 -13.66 -0.40 18.05
C ASP A 71 -14.68 0.59 17.44
N ARG A 72 -14.36 1.12 16.25
CA ARG A 72 -15.23 2.04 15.52
C ARG A 72 -15.36 1.66 14.05
N LEU A 73 -16.38 2.22 13.41
CA LEU A 73 -16.55 2.16 11.97
C LEU A 73 -15.94 3.41 11.33
N CYS A 74 -15.47 3.28 10.08
CA CYS A 74 -15.06 4.42 9.27
C CYS A 74 -16.31 5.26 8.93
N SER A 75 -16.29 6.53 9.30
CA SER A 75 -17.38 7.48 9.01
C SER A 75 -17.43 7.85 7.53
N GLU A 76 -18.54 8.45 7.11
CA GLU A 76 -18.71 8.90 5.72
C GLU A 76 -17.74 10.03 5.36
N ASP A 77 -17.47 10.95 6.29
CA ASP A 77 -16.48 12.02 6.12
C ASP A 77 -15.06 11.44 5.96
N GLU A 78 -14.68 10.44 6.78
CA GLU A 78 -13.37 9.79 6.64
C GLU A 78 -13.24 9.07 5.30
N LYS A 79 -14.29 8.38 4.83
CA LYS A 79 -14.30 7.75 3.50
C LYS A 79 -14.09 8.77 2.38
N GLN A 80 -14.75 9.93 2.47
CA GLN A 80 -14.57 11.01 1.50
C GLN A 80 -13.13 11.54 1.52
N ARG A 81 -12.53 11.75 2.69
CA ARG A 81 -11.13 12.17 2.82
C ARG A 81 -10.16 11.13 2.24
N ILE A 82 -10.39 9.85 2.48
CA ILE A 82 -9.58 8.79 1.89
C ILE A 82 -9.72 8.79 0.36
N LEU A 83 -10.92 9.05 -0.18
CA LEU A 83 -11.11 9.17 -1.62
C LEU A 83 -10.39 10.39 -2.20
N TYR A 84 -10.44 11.55 -1.53
CA TYR A 84 -9.63 12.72 -1.88
C TYR A 84 -8.13 12.39 -1.88
N TYR A 85 -7.67 11.61 -0.90
CA TYR A 85 -6.28 11.16 -0.87
C TYR A 85 -5.94 10.30 -2.09
N PHE A 86 -6.83 9.39 -2.52
CA PHE A 86 -6.59 8.60 -3.72
C PHE A 86 -6.66 9.39 -5.02
N ILE A 87 -7.45 10.47 -5.07
CA ILE A 87 -7.37 11.46 -6.16
C ILE A 87 -5.97 12.05 -6.17
N CYS A 88 -5.53 12.67 -5.07
CA CYS A 88 -4.21 13.28 -4.98
C CYS A 88 -3.07 12.31 -5.32
N SER A 89 -3.07 11.11 -4.73
CA SER A 89 -2.02 10.12 -4.95
C SER A 89 -1.98 9.62 -6.39
N SER A 90 -3.14 9.38 -7.02
CA SER A 90 -3.17 8.84 -8.38
C SER A 90 -2.77 9.88 -9.41
N THR A 91 -3.19 11.14 -9.24
CA THR A 91 -2.80 12.23 -10.13
C THR A 91 -1.34 12.60 -9.93
N PHE A 92 -0.82 12.55 -8.70
CA PHE A 92 0.59 12.86 -8.42
C PHE A 92 1.55 11.84 -9.02
N ASP A 93 1.22 10.54 -8.92
CA ASP A 93 1.98 9.51 -9.63
C ASP A 93 2.01 9.77 -11.13
N ASP A 94 0.87 10.14 -11.73
CA ASP A 94 0.75 10.40 -13.16
C ASP A 94 1.54 11.66 -13.59
N PHE A 95 1.57 12.71 -12.75
CA PHE A 95 2.42 13.90 -12.97
C PHE A 95 3.91 13.54 -13.06
N ILE A 96 4.35 12.58 -12.25
CA ILE A 96 5.74 12.09 -12.21
C ILE A 96 6.01 11.15 -13.38
N ASP A 97 5.19 10.11 -13.53
CA ASP A 97 5.38 9.03 -14.52
C ASP A 97 5.34 9.55 -15.96
N HIS A 98 4.60 10.63 -16.22
CA HIS A 98 4.48 11.27 -17.53
C HIS A 98 5.20 12.61 -17.64
N ALA A 99 5.95 13.02 -16.60
CA ALA A 99 6.66 14.30 -16.54
C ALA A 99 5.77 15.51 -16.91
N GLU A 100 4.51 15.50 -16.48
CA GLU A 100 3.55 16.58 -16.78
C GLU A 100 3.88 17.87 -16.02
N LEU A 101 4.51 17.73 -14.84
CA LEU A 101 4.96 18.83 -14.00
C LEU A 101 6.48 18.79 -13.83
N THR A 102 7.10 19.96 -13.86
CA THR A 102 8.50 20.13 -13.45
C THR A 102 8.65 19.91 -11.94
N LEU A 103 9.88 19.68 -11.46
CA LEU A 103 10.15 19.55 -10.02
C LEU A 103 9.74 20.81 -9.22
N GLU A 104 9.87 21.99 -9.82
CA GLU A 104 9.44 23.25 -9.20
C GLU A 104 7.91 23.34 -9.09
N GLU A 105 7.19 22.94 -10.15
CA GLU A 105 5.73 22.86 -10.14
C GLU A 105 5.22 21.82 -9.14
N LEU A 106 5.84 20.64 -9.08
CA LEU A 106 5.53 19.59 -8.09
C LEU A 106 5.74 20.10 -6.66
N GLN A 107 6.82 20.83 -6.41
CA GLN A 107 7.06 21.45 -5.10
C GLN A 107 6.01 22.51 -4.78
N THR A 108 5.63 23.31 -5.76
CA THR A 108 4.66 24.40 -5.61
C THR A 108 3.27 23.85 -5.33
N ILE A 109 2.77 22.92 -6.13
CA ILE A 109 1.44 22.33 -5.92
C ILE A 109 1.33 21.57 -4.59
N SER A 110 2.43 21.00 -4.08
CA SER A 110 2.46 20.22 -2.83
C SER A 110 2.64 21.04 -1.55
N PHE A 111 3.36 22.17 -1.62
CA PHE A 111 3.77 22.91 -0.40
C PHE A 111 3.59 24.42 -0.47
N LYS A 112 3.27 24.96 -1.64
CA LYS A 112 2.93 26.37 -1.88
C LYS A 112 1.64 26.45 -2.69
N SER A 113 0.70 25.56 -2.38
CA SER A 113 -0.50 25.29 -3.17
C SER A 113 -1.33 26.54 -3.51
N PRO A 114 -1.44 27.58 -2.65
CA PRO A 114 -2.11 28.84 -3.01
C PRO A 114 -1.49 29.60 -4.19
N ASP A 115 -0.20 29.37 -4.48
CA ASP A 115 0.51 30.02 -5.59
C ASP A 115 0.38 29.23 -6.90
N PHE A 116 -0.11 27.98 -6.85
CA PHE A 116 -0.24 27.11 -8.01
C PHE A 116 -1.51 27.41 -8.79
N HIS A 117 -1.36 27.61 -10.11
CA HIS A 117 -2.48 27.89 -11.01
C HIS A 117 -2.74 26.68 -11.91
N PRO A 118 -3.81 25.90 -11.66
CA PRO A 118 -4.07 24.68 -12.42
C PRO A 118 -4.41 24.99 -13.87
N ARG A 119 -3.84 24.22 -14.79
CA ARG A 119 -3.97 24.36 -16.25
C ARG A 119 -4.94 23.37 -16.85
N ASN A 120 -5.18 22.26 -16.16
CA ASN A 120 -6.06 21.18 -16.59
C ASN A 120 -6.85 20.63 -15.40
N ILE A 121 -7.84 19.77 -15.71
CA ILE A 121 -8.72 19.16 -14.71
C ILE A 121 -7.97 18.31 -13.67
N GLN A 122 -6.87 17.66 -14.05
CA GLN A 122 -6.10 16.81 -13.15
C GLN A 122 -5.38 17.63 -12.07
N GLU A 123 -4.71 18.70 -12.48
CA GLU A 123 -4.12 19.69 -11.58
C GLU A 123 -5.17 20.36 -10.69
N GLN A 124 -6.35 20.68 -11.25
CA GLN A 124 -7.45 21.32 -10.52
C GLN A 124 -8.03 20.40 -9.43
N LEU A 125 -8.30 19.14 -9.78
CA LEU A 125 -8.82 18.17 -8.81
C LEU A 125 -7.77 17.80 -7.76
N PHE A 126 -6.49 17.67 -8.12
CA PHE A 126 -5.41 17.51 -7.14
C PHE A 126 -5.41 18.68 -6.16
N LEU A 127 -5.37 19.92 -6.66
CA LEU A 127 -5.26 21.10 -5.83
C LEU A 127 -6.45 21.26 -4.89
N HIS A 128 -7.67 21.07 -5.40
CA HIS A 128 -8.89 21.10 -4.58
C HIS A 128 -8.84 20.05 -3.46
N CYS A 129 -8.65 18.78 -3.81
CA CYS A 129 -8.61 17.69 -2.83
C CYS A 129 -7.48 17.87 -1.82
N HIS A 130 -6.31 18.35 -2.27
CA HIS A 130 -5.17 18.58 -1.41
C HIS A 130 -5.46 19.67 -0.37
N LEU A 131 -6.01 20.81 -0.78
CA LEU A 131 -6.37 21.90 0.13
C LEU A 131 -7.43 21.47 1.15
N GLU A 132 -8.48 20.75 0.70
CA GLU A 132 -9.50 20.19 1.60
C GLU A 132 -8.88 19.24 2.63
N LEU A 133 -7.95 18.38 2.21
CA LEU A 133 -7.28 17.47 3.13
C LEU A 133 -6.40 18.22 4.14
N LEU A 134 -5.66 19.24 3.72
CA LEU A 134 -4.80 20.05 4.59
C LEU A 134 -5.56 20.70 5.74
N ASP A 135 -6.83 21.07 5.52
CA ASP A 135 -7.69 21.66 6.54
C ASP A 135 -8.29 20.62 7.51
N LEU A 136 -8.27 19.34 7.12
CA LEU A 136 -8.92 18.23 7.84
C LEU A 136 -7.94 17.28 8.55
N VAL A 137 -6.62 17.47 8.41
CA VAL A 137 -5.62 16.60 9.07
C VAL A 137 -5.67 16.73 10.59
N ASN A 138 -5.69 15.59 11.28
CA ASN A 138 -5.80 15.54 12.74
C ASN A 138 -4.49 15.86 13.50
N ASP A 139 -3.34 15.84 12.81
CA ASP A 139 -2.01 16.12 13.34
C ASP A 139 -1.15 16.76 12.24
N ARG A 140 -1.27 18.08 12.09
CA ARG A 140 -0.62 18.82 10.99
C ARG A 140 0.90 18.70 10.99
N VAL A 141 1.54 18.68 12.16
CA VAL A 141 3.00 18.62 12.27
C VAL A 141 3.51 17.27 11.78
N ALA A 142 2.93 16.17 12.26
CA ALA A 142 3.34 14.83 11.86
C ALA A 142 2.96 14.53 10.40
N TYR A 143 1.83 15.06 9.92
CA TYR A 143 1.45 15.02 8.52
C TYR A 143 2.47 15.73 7.63
N ASP A 144 2.84 16.98 7.95
CA ASP A 144 3.77 17.78 7.16
C ASP A 144 5.16 17.12 7.09
N GLU A 145 5.59 16.46 8.17
CA GLU A 145 6.83 15.68 8.16
C GLU A 145 6.73 14.47 7.23
N ALA A 146 5.68 13.67 7.36
CA ALA A 146 5.48 12.47 6.54
C ALA A 146 5.28 12.81 5.05
N SER A 147 4.55 13.89 4.74
CA SER A 147 4.29 14.32 3.36
C SER A 147 5.57 14.82 2.67
N LYS A 148 6.44 15.55 3.38
CA LYS A 148 7.76 15.95 2.87
C LYS A 148 8.67 14.76 2.62
N LYS A 149 8.63 13.74 3.48
CA LYS A 149 9.40 12.50 3.27
C LYS A 149 8.86 11.71 2.07
N LEU A 150 7.55 11.59 1.92
CA LEU A 150 6.93 10.99 0.73
C LEU A 150 7.32 11.73 -0.55
N TYR A 151 7.23 13.06 -0.56
CA TYR A 151 7.63 13.87 -1.70
C TYR A 151 9.10 13.64 -2.06
N LYS A 152 9.99 13.66 -1.07
CA LYS A 152 11.41 13.44 -1.28
C LYS A 152 11.68 12.08 -1.93
N VAL A 153 11.13 10.99 -1.39
CA VAL A 153 11.35 9.65 -1.96
C VAL A 153 10.68 9.48 -3.33
N GLN A 154 9.54 10.13 -3.59
CA GLN A 154 8.92 10.15 -4.91
C GLN A 154 9.83 10.82 -5.95
N VAL A 155 10.43 11.97 -5.63
CA VAL A 155 11.40 12.63 -6.52
C VAL A 155 12.64 11.77 -6.72
N GLU A 156 13.18 11.18 -5.66
CA GLU A 156 14.34 10.27 -5.74
C GLU A 156 14.03 9.01 -6.58
N SER A 157 12.77 8.58 -6.65
CA SER A 157 12.35 7.43 -7.45
C SER A 157 12.50 7.63 -8.96
N LEU A 158 12.65 8.88 -9.42
CA LEU A 158 12.96 9.18 -10.83
C LEU A 158 14.29 8.53 -11.28
N ALA A 159 15.26 8.39 -10.37
CA ALA A 159 16.53 7.72 -10.67
C ALA A 159 16.35 6.23 -11.02
N GLN A 160 15.20 5.62 -10.71
CA GLN A 160 14.89 4.24 -11.10
C GLN A 160 14.71 4.08 -12.62
N PHE A 161 14.54 5.17 -13.36
CA PHE A 161 14.44 5.16 -14.84
C PHE A 161 15.76 5.56 -15.52
N GLU A 162 16.78 5.91 -14.75
CA GLU A 162 18.10 6.22 -15.29
C GLU A 162 18.84 4.94 -15.70
N SER A 163 19.80 5.07 -16.62
CA SER A 163 20.60 3.94 -17.10
C SER A 163 21.65 3.46 -16.09
N GLU A 164 22.03 4.31 -15.13
CA GLU A 164 23.00 3.97 -14.10
C GLU A 164 22.40 3.01 -13.06
N PRO A 165 23.02 1.84 -12.79
CA PRO A 165 22.47 0.90 -11.82
C PRO A 165 22.42 1.45 -10.41
N LEU A 166 21.24 1.46 -9.81
CA LEU A 166 21.06 1.78 -8.39
C LEU A 166 21.53 0.62 -7.51
N SER A 167 22.04 0.95 -6.32
CA SER A 167 22.38 -0.04 -5.31
C SER A 167 21.12 -0.72 -4.74
N GLY A 168 21.26 -1.97 -4.29
CA GLY A 168 20.16 -2.70 -3.65
C GLY A 168 19.64 -1.99 -2.39
N GLU A 169 20.52 -1.30 -1.64
CA GLU A 169 20.13 -0.50 -0.48
C GLU A 169 19.27 0.70 -0.87
N THR A 170 19.64 1.42 -1.95
CA THR A 170 18.86 2.56 -2.45
C THR A 170 17.49 2.09 -2.94
N LEU A 171 17.43 1.01 -3.72
CA LEU A 171 16.17 0.44 -4.20
C LEU A 171 15.27 0.00 -3.04
N LEU A 172 15.85 -0.68 -2.06
CA LEU A 172 15.12 -1.11 -0.87
C LEU A 172 14.53 0.09 -0.11
N ARG A 173 15.34 1.15 0.10
CA ARG A 173 14.90 2.36 0.78
C ARG A 173 13.76 3.02 0.00
N ILE A 174 13.91 3.22 -1.31
CA ILE A 174 12.88 3.84 -2.16
C ILE A 174 11.58 3.03 -2.08
N THR A 175 11.63 1.71 -2.30
CA THR A 175 10.45 0.82 -2.21
C THR A 175 9.77 0.94 -0.84
N LEU A 176 10.51 0.83 0.27
CA LEU A 176 9.90 0.83 1.59
C LEU A 176 9.40 2.20 2.02
N GLU A 177 10.16 3.27 1.78
CA GLU A 177 9.79 4.63 2.20
C GLU A 177 8.62 5.18 1.37
N LYS A 178 8.60 4.93 0.05
CA LYS A 178 7.50 5.38 -0.83
C LYS A 178 6.18 4.79 -0.38
N GLY A 179 6.12 3.47 -0.24
CA GLY A 179 4.93 2.80 0.29
C GLY A 179 4.61 3.17 1.72
N GLY A 180 5.64 3.20 2.58
CA GLY A 180 5.50 3.44 4.01
C GLY A 180 4.90 4.80 4.31
N TYR A 181 5.44 5.88 3.73
CA TYR A 181 4.89 7.21 3.95
C TYR A 181 3.53 7.39 3.25
N ALA A 182 3.32 6.83 2.05
CA ALA A 182 2.03 6.90 1.37
C ALA A 182 0.89 6.32 2.24
N VAL A 183 1.09 5.12 2.78
CA VAL A 183 0.09 4.46 3.63
C VAL A 183 0.00 5.11 5.00
N LEU A 184 1.11 5.59 5.58
CA LEU A 184 1.09 6.37 6.82
C LEU A 184 0.22 7.62 6.72
N LEU A 185 0.23 8.33 5.59
CA LEU A 185 -0.58 9.54 5.43
C LEU A 185 -2.08 9.28 5.66
N CYS A 186 -2.57 8.08 5.35
CA CYS A 186 -3.97 7.72 5.55
C CYS A 186 -4.43 7.89 7.01
N CYS A 187 -3.55 7.67 8.00
CA CYS A 187 -3.94 7.78 9.41
C CYS A 187 -4.26 9.23 9.84
N TYR A 188 -3.69 10.23 9.16
CA TYR A 188 -3.91 11.64 9.50
C TYR A 188 -5.25 12.17 9.00
N TYR A 189 -5.86 11.48 8.03
CA TYR A 189 -7.18 11.81 7.50
C TYR A 189 -8.34 11.20 8.31
N LEU A 190 -8.01 10.30 9.24
CA LEU A 190 -8.97 9.69 10.15
C LEU A 190 -9.28 10.63 11.32
N GLN A 191 -10.48 10.52 11.89
CA GLN A 191 -10.89 11.35 13.04
C GLN A 191 -10.07 11.04 14.28
N GLN A 192 -9.78 9.75 14.50
CA GLN A 192 -8.98 9.33 15.63
C GLN A 192 -7.49 9.42 15.31
N LYS A 193 -6.76 10.14 16.16
CA LYS A 193 -5.31 10.23 16.09
C LYS A 193 -4.67 8.87 16.39
N ALA A 194 -3.82 8.41 15.47
CA ALA A 194 -3.04 7.19 15.66
C ALA A 194 -1.95 7.39 16.72
N CYS A 195 -1.77 6.39 17.60
CA CYS A 195 -0.63 6.35 18.50
C CYS A 195 0.66 5.93 17.75
N ASP A 196 1.82 6.01 18.41
CA ASP A 196 3.10 5.65 17.77
C ASP A 196 3.15 4.21 17.26
N ALA A 197 2.64 3.26 18.04
CA ALA A 197 2.57 1.86 17.63
C ALA A 197 1.64 1.64 16.41
N GLU A 198 0.53 2.38 16.34
CA GLU A 198 -0.35 2.34 15.17
C GLU A 198 0.31 2.97 13.94
N ARG A 199 0.99 4.11 14.10
CA ARG A 199 1.75 4.76 13.02
C ARG A 199 2.84 3.84 12.45
N GLU A 200 3.53 3.12 13.32
CA GLU A 200 4.50 2.10 12.90
C GLU A 200 3.83 0.98 12.08
N CYS A 201 2.65 0.52 12.50
CA CYS A 201 1.88 -0.46 11.72
C CYS A 201 1.50 0.06 10.33
N TRP A 202 1.05 1.32 10.22
CA TRP A 202 0.76 1.95 8.93
C TRP A 202 2.00 2.01 8.04
N TYR A 203 3.12 2.49 8.57
CA TYR A 203 4.38 2.63 7.84
C TYR A 203 4.93 1.28 7.35
N LEU A 204 5.01 0.28 8.23
CA LEU A 204 5.50 -1.06 7.88
C LEU A 204 4.59 -1.76 6.85
N LEU A 205 3.27 -1.65 7.02
CA LEU A 205 2.32 -2.20 6.07
C LEU A 205 2.48 -1.54 4.69
N GLY A 206 2.67 -0.23 4.65
CA GLY A 206 2.88 0.52 3.41
C GLY A 206 4.11 0.06 2.63
N GLY A 207 5.24 -0.12 3.31
CA GLY A 207 6.45 -0.64 2.66
C GLY A 207 6.25 -2.05 2.09
N ILE A 208 5.53 -2.93 2.79
CA ILE A 208 5.17 -4.26 2.28
C ILE A 208 4.24 -4.17 1.08
N ILE A 209 3.25 -3.25 1.10
CA ILE A 209 2.35 -3.03 -0.03
C ILE A 209 3.12 -2.56 -1.26
N GLN A 210 4.07 -1.63 -1.12
CA GLN A 210 4.88 -1.19 -2.26
C GLN A 210 5.77 -2.31 -2.80
N LEU A 211 6.43 -3.10 -1.92
CA LEU A 211 7.15 -4.29 -2.36
C LEU A 211 6.24 -5.26 -3.12
N THR A 212 4.99 -5.42 -2.65
CA THR A 212 3.99 -6.23 -3.34
C THR A 212 3.68 -5.65 -4.72
N ASN A 213 3.50 -4.34 -4.83
CA ASN A 213 3.27 -3.70 -6.12
C ASN A 213 4.41 -3.98 -7.09
N ASP A 214 5.65 -3.71 -6.69
CA ASP A 214 6.85 -3.95 -7.51
C ASP A 214 6.97 -5.42 -7.95
N LEU A 215 6.62 -6.37 -7.06
CA LEU A 215 6.62 -7.81 -7.39
C LEU A 215 5.57 -8.17 -8.44
N PHE A 216 4.36 -7.60 -8.35
CA PHE A 216 3.29 -7.85 -9.33
C PHE A 216 3.54 -7.16 -10.66
N ASP A 217 4.22 -6.01 -10.63
CA ASP A 217 4.56 -5.22 -11.81
C ASP A 217 5.93 -5.60 -12.42
N THR A 218 6.65 -6.60 -11.87
CA THR A 218 7.95 -7.12 -12.38
C THR A 218 8.08 -7.07 -13.91
N TRP A 219 7.15 -7.71 -14.65
CA TRP A 219 7.17 -7.68 -16.11
C TRP A 219 7.01 -6.28 -16.71
N LYS A 220 6.03 -5.50 -16.21
CA LYS A 220 5.71 -4.16 -16.70
C LYS A 220 6.89 -3.21 -16.46
N ASP A 221 7.44 -3.22 -15.25
CA ASP A 221 8.57 -2.38 -14.85
C ASP A 221 9.82 -2.74 -15.65
N LEU A 222 10.03 -4.04 -15.91
CA LEU A 222 11.13 -4.51 -16.75
C LEU A 222 11.00 -3.98 -18.20
N GLN A 223 9.80 -3.99 -18.77
CA GLN A 223 9.56 -3.42 -20.11
C GLN A 223 9.72 -1.90 -20.13
N ALA A 224 9.46 -1.21 -19.02
CA ALA A 224 9.66 0.22 -18.87
C ALA A 224 11.13 0.61 -18.61
N GLY A 225 12.03 -0.36 -18.45
CA GLY A 225 13.42 -0.10 -18.05
C GLY A 225 13.56 0.36 -16.59
N GLN A 226 12.51 0.20 -15.78
CA GLN A 226 12.48 0.65 -14.40
C GLN A 226 13.24 -0.32 -13.49
N GLN A 227 14.16 0.24 -12.73
CA GLN A 227 14.94 -0.46 -11.72
C GLN A 227 14.12 -0.61 -10.45
N THR A 228 13.57 -1.79 -10.21
CA THR A 228 12.89 -2.16 -8.95
C THR A 228 13.67 -3.23 -8.21
N LEU A 229 13.37 -3.41 -6.92
CA LEU A 229 14.03 -4.44 -6.12
C LEU A 229 13.88 -5.85 -6.74
N PRO A 230 12.69 -6.29 -7.21
CA PRO A 230 12.55 -7.57 -7.93
C PRO A 230 13.34 -7.64 -9.22
N ASN A 231 13.35 -6.57 -10.03
CA ASN A 231 14.02 -6.56 -11.34
C ASN A 231 15.54 -6.58 -11.25
N ARG A 232 16.10 -6.10 -10.14
CA ARG A 232 17.55 -6.02 -9.91
C ARG A 232 18.08 -7.13 -9.02
N ALA A 233 17.21 -7.91 -8.40
CA ALA A 233 17.62 -9.01 -7.53
C ALA A 233 18.26 -10.15 -8.33
N THR A 234 19.39 -10.63 -7.85
CA THR A 234 20.05 -11.84 -8.34
C THR A 234 19.64 -13.07 -7.55
N ASN A 235 18.98 -12.90 -6.40
CA ASN A 235 18.60 -13.97 -5.49
C ASN A 235 17.21 -13.73 -4.90
N ALA A 236 16.22 -14.51 -5.34
CA ALA A 236 14.84 -14.43 -4.85
C ALA A 236 14.73 -14.79 -3.36
N TYR A 237 15.61 -15.66 -2.85
CA TYR A 237 15.61 -16.05 -1.44
C TYR A 237 16.03 -14.90 -0.51
N GLU A 238 16.84 -13.96 -1.00
CA GLU A 238 17.17 -12.74 -0.24
C GLU A 238 15.95 -11.82 -0.09
N ILE A 239 15.16 -11.66 -1.16
CA ILE A 239 13.88 -10.93 -1.08
C ILE A 239 12.93 -11.63 -0.10
N LYS A 240 12.90 -12.97 -0.09
CA LYS A 240 12.08 -13.76 0.85
C LYS A 240 12.49 -13.54 2.31
N ASN A 241 13.79 -13.50 2.58
CA ASN A 241 14.32 -13.21 3.92
C ASN A 241 13.96 -11.79 4.35
N LEU A 242 14.14 -10.82 3.45
CA LEU A 242 13.73 -9.43 3.67
C LEU A 242 12.24 -9.33 4.01
N LEU A 243 11.35 -9.96 3.24
CA LEU A 243 9.92 -9.95 3.55
C LEU A 243 9.64 -10.55 4.93
N SER A 244 10.31 -11.65 5.27
CA SER A 244 10.15 -12.30 6.58
C SER A 244 10.53 -11.36 7.73
N GLU A 245 11.60 -10.58 7.58
CA GLU A 245 11.99 -9.55 8.54
C GLU A 245 10.94 -8.44 8.67
N LYS A 246 10.39 -7.94 7.55
CA LYS A 246 9.35 -6.90 7.58
C LYS A 246 8.03 -7.40 8.16
N VAL A 247 7.64 -8.63 7.87
CA VAL A 247 6.47 -9.28 8.48
C VAL A 247 6.66 -9.45 9.98
N ALA A 248 7.85 -9.86 10.44
CA ALA A 248 8.16 -9.97 11.86
C ALA A 248 8.12 -8.61 12.56
N ALA A 249 8.66 -7.55 11.93
CA ALA A 249 8.58 -6.19 12.45
C ALA A 249 7.12 -5.72 12.59
N LEU A 250 6.28 -5.96 11.57
CA LEU A 250 4.86 -5.61 11.62
C LEU A 250 4.14 -6.38 12.74
N GLN A 251 4.43 -7.67 12.92
CA GLN A 251 3.88 -8.46 14.03
C GLN A 251 4.31 -7.92 15.40
N ALA A 252 5.56 -7.46 15.54
CA ALA A 252 6.05 -6.86 16.76
C ALA A 252 5.34 -5.52 17.07
N ALA A 253 5.10 -4.69 16.05
CA ALA A 253 4.32 -3.46 16.17
C ALA A 253 2.85 -3.75 16.55
N ILE A 254 2.23 -4.77 15.94
CA ILE A 254 0.87 -5.20 16.32
C ILE A 254 0.83 -5.67 17.78
N ALA A 255 1.87 -6.39 18.21
CA ALA A 255 1.97 -6.88 19.58
C ALA A 255 2.07 -5.74 20.61
N SER A 256 2.67 -4.59 20.27
CA SER A 256 2.81 -3.43 21.15
C SER A 256 1.59 -2.52 21.23
N LEU A 257 0.58 -2.71 20.37
CA LEU A 257 -0.66 -1.92 20.42
C LEU A 257 -1.36 -2.04 21.78
N ASP A 258 -1.88 -0.95 22.32
CA ASP A 258 -2.64 -0.97 23.57
C ASP A 258 -4.13 -1.22 23.32
N VAL A 259 -4.45 -2.42 22.84
CA VAL A 259 -5.82 -2.87 22.60
C VAL A 259 -6.02 -4.31 23.06
N PRO A 260 -7.26 -4.73 23.38
CA PRO A 260 -7.59 -6.11 23.70
C PRO A 260 -7.07 -7.11 22.67
N ALA A 261 -6.64 -8.28 23.16
CA ALA A 261 -6.10 -9.36 22.32
C ALA A 261 -7.05 -9.79 21.19
N SER A 262 -8.37 -9.71 21.39
CA SER A 262 -9.37 -10.02 20.35
C SER A 262 -9.31 -9.04 19.16
N ARG A 263 -9.05 -7.75 19.41
CA ARG A 263 -8.87 -6.72 18.36
C ARG A 263 -7.52 -6.91 17.65
N LYS A 264 -6.45 -7.21 18.39
CA LYS A 264 -5.15 -7.61 17.81
C LYS A 264 -5.29 -8.84 16.90
N ASP A 265 -6.03 -9.86 17.34
CA ASP A 265 -6.26 -11.10 16.59
C ASP A 265 -6.95 -10.84 15.24
N ALA A 266 -7.97 -9.97 15.24
CA ALA A 266 -8.69 -9.60 14.03
C ALA A 266 -7.83 -8.73 13.11
N PHE A 267 -7.09 -7.78 13.68
CA PHE A 267 -6.18 -6.92 12.94
C PHE A 267 -5.05 -7.73 12.28
N LEU A 268 -4.37 -8.59 13.05
CA LEU A 268 -3.33 -9.50 12.59
C LEU A 268 -3.80 -10.39 11.42
N LEU A 269 -5.02 -10.93 11.50
CA LEU A 269 -5.58 -11.73 10.42
C LEU A 269 -5.63 -10.96 9.09
N ASN A 270 -6.10 -9.72 9.12
CA ASN A 270 -6.19 -8.88 7.92
C ASN A 270 -4.80 -8.50 7.40
N MET A 271 -3.89 -8.10 8.30
CA MET A 271 -2.53 -7.72 7.91
C MET A 271 -1.77 -8.90 7.27
N MET A 272 -1.84 -10.08 7.87
CA MET A 272 -1.15 -11.27 7.34
C MET A 272 -1.79 -11.80 6.05
N ALA A 273 -3.05 -11.43 5.76
CA ALA A 273 -3.69 -11.72 4.47
C ALA A 273 -3.20 -10.75 3.37
N ILE A 274 -2.85 -9.52 3.73
CA ILE A 274 -2.21 -8.58 2.80
C ILE A 274 -0.77 -9.04 2.51
N CYS A 275 0.01 -9.33 3.56
CA CYS A 275 1.41 -9.78 3.42
C CYS A 275 1.54 -11.10 2.63
N SER A 276 0.49 -11.93 2.59
CA SER A 276 0.54 -13.19 1.86
C SER A 276 0.64 -13.01 0.35
N PHE A 277 0.21 -11.87 -0.19
CA PHE A 277 0.36 -11.57 -1.62
C PHE A 277 1.83 -11.35 -1.99
N SER A 278 2.59 -10.67 -1.15
CA SER A 278 4.03 -10.48 -1.33
C SER A 278 4.75 -11.83 -1.28
N ASP A 279 4.46 -12.67 -0.28
CA ASP A 279 5.09 -13.98 -0.14
C ASP A 279 4.76 -14.92 -1.30
N MET A 280 3.52 -14.90 -1.79
CA MET A 280 3.10 -15.65 -2.97
C MET A 280 3.86 -15.21 -4.23
N ALA A 281 4.01 -13.90 -4.46
CA ALA A 281 4.73 -13.38 -5.61
C ALA A 281 6.23 -13.70 -5.54
N ILE A 282 6.85 -13.57 -4.36
CA ILE A 282 8.24 -14.00 -4.14
C ILE A 282 8.41 -15.49 -4.35
N GLN A 283 7.44 -16.32 -3.91
CA GLN A 283 7.53 -17.76 -4.12
C GLN A 283 7.58 -18.11 -5.61
N GLN A 284 6.91 -17.36 -6.47
CA GLN A 284 7.04 -17.53 -7.92
C GLN A 284 8.46 -17.22 -8.42
N LEU A 285 9.12 -16.18 -7.89
CA LEU A 285 10.53 -15.91 -8.20
C LEU A 285 11.47 -17.00 -7.65
N CYS A 286 11.20 -17.51 -6.44
CA CYS A 286 11.94 -18.65 -5.89
C CYS A 286 11.76 -19.91 -6.76
N ASP A 287 10.56 -20.15 -7.29
CA ASP A 287 10.29 -21.28 -8.19
C ASP A 287 11.04 -21.13 -9.53
N ILE A 288 11.17 -19.89 -10.05
CA ILE A 288 11.96 -19.57 -11.24
C ILE A 288 13.46 -19.82 -10.99
N GLN A 289 13.98 -19.36 -9.84
CA GLN A 289 15.36 -19.61 -9.46
C GLN A 289 15.63 -21.11 -9.21
N GLY A 290 14.69 -21.80 -8.57
CA GLY A 290 14.83 -23.21 -8.19
C GLY A 290 16.04 -23.46 -7.29
N GLU A 291 16.83 -24.48 -7.65
CA GLU A 291 18.09 -24.83 -6.98
C GLU A 291 19.31 -24.08 -7.57
N GLN A 292 19.09 -23.17 -8.51
CA GLN A 292 20.17 -22.40 -9.12
C GLN A 292 20.70 -21.36 -8.12
N GLY A 293 22.00 -21.06 -8.22
CA GLY A 293 22.67 -20.09 -7.35
C GLY A 293 22.22 -18.64 -7.55
N ALA A 294 21.52 -18.34 -8.64
CA ALA A 294 21.00 -17.01 -8.96
C ALA A 294 19.74 -17.10 -9.84
N LEU A 295 18.94 -16.03 -9.84
CA LEU A 295 17.87 -15.81 -10.81
C LEU A 295 18.46 -15.73 -12.23
N PRO A 296 17.75 -16.26 -13.25
CA PRO A 296 18.11 -16.01 -14.64
C PRO A 296 17.88 -14.53 -14.99
N ASP A 297 18.41 -14.10 -16.14
CA ASP A 297 18.04 -12.79 -16.69
C ASP A 297 16.53 -12.76 -16.95
N LEU A 298 15.82 -11.91 -16.22
CA LEU A 298 14.37 -11.81 -16.30
C LEU A 298 13.91 -11.35 -17.70
N ASN A 299 14.74 -10.65 -18.48
CA ASN A 299 14.42 -10.26 -19.86
C ASN A 299 14.33 -11.47 -20.80
N SER A 300 14.97 -12.58 -20.44
CA SER A 300 14.90 -13.82 -21.22
C SER A 300 13.63 -14.62 -20.98
N LEU A 301 12.85 -14.29 -19.94
CA LEU A 301 11.65 -15.03 -19.54
C LEU A 301 10.40 -14.53 -20.28
N ALA A 302 9.45 -15.43 -20.53
CA ALA A 302 8.18 -15.05 -21.14
C ALA A 302 7.30 -14.30 -20.12
N ARG A 303 6.47 -13.37 -20.62
CA ARG A 303 5.51 -12.60 -19.81
C ARG A 303 4.71 -13.46 -18.81
N LYS A 304 4.22 -14.63 -19.25
CA LYS A 304 3.41 -15.54 -18.42
C LYS A 304 4.15 -16.11 -17.20
N GLU A 305 5.47 -16.07 -17.22
CA GLU A 305 6.34 -16.56 -16.14
C GLU A 305 6.56 -15.47 -15.08
N LEU A 306 6.47 -14.19 -15.47
CA LEU A 306 6.67 -13.04 -14.60
C LEU A 306 5.36 -12.45 -14.07
N ILE A 307 4.20 -12.79 -14.64
CA ILE A 307 2.89 -12.37 -14.13
C ILE A 307 2.40 -13.31 -13.04
N VAL A 308 2.04 -12.73 -11.90
CA VAL A 308 1.46 -13.45 -10.76
C VAL A 308 -0.06 -13.52 -10.91
N ASP A 309 -0.58 -14.73 -11.08
CA ASP A 309 -2.03 -14.98 -11.19
C ASP A 309 -2.62 -15.36 -9.82
N MET A 310 -3.33 -14.42 -9.20
CA MET A 310 -3.94 -14.61 -7.88
C MET A 310 -5.11 -15.61 -7.88
N GLU A 311 -5.72 -15.89 -9.03
CA GLU A 311 -6.92 -16.72 -9.11
C GLU A 311 -6.60 -18.22 -9.16
N LYS A 312 -5.33 -18.58 -9.37
CA LYS A 312 -4.90 -19.98 -9.34
C LYS A 312 -5.19 -20.61 -7.98
N PRO A 313 -5.84 -21.80 -7.92
CA PRO A 313 -6.14 -22.47 -6.65
C PRO A 313 -4.92 -22.69 -5.76
N ARG A 314 -3.75 -22.99 -6.36
CA ARG A 314 -2.49 -23.15 -5.62
C ARG A 314 -2.05 -21.85 -4.92
N ASN A 315 -2.29 -20.70 -5.53
CA ASN A 315 -1.91 -19.38 -5.05
C ASN A 315 -2.86 -18.91 -3.93
N ILE A 316 -4.15 -19.18 -4.09
CA ILE A 316 -5.15 -19.00 -3.03
C ILE A 316 -4.81 -19.85 -1.81
N TRP A 317 -4.46 -21.13 -2.03
CA TRP A 317 -4.05 -22.03 -0.95
C TRP A 317 -2.76 -21.56 -0.26
N HIS A 318 -1.77 -21.12 -1.04
CA HIS A 318 -0.53 -20.54 -0.52
C HIS A 318 -0.82 -19.37 0.42
N CYS A 319 -1.65 -18.41 -0.03
CA CYS A 319 -2.03 -17.26 0.79
C CYS A 319 -2.69 -17.69 2.10
N LEU A 320 -3.67 -18.60 2.03
CA LEU A 320 -4.36 -19.13 3.20
C LEU A 320 -3.40 -19.78 4.21
N VAL A 321 -2.47 -20.61 3.73
CA VAL A 321 -1.48 -21.28 4.59
C VAL A 321 -0.51 -20.28 5.20
N PHE A 322 -0.01 -19.33 4.41
CA PHE A 322 0.86 -18.26 4.91
C PHE A 322 0.18 -17.47 6.01
N THR A 323 -1.04 -16.95 5.75
CA THR A 323 -1.79 -16.17 6.74
C THR A 323 -2.04 -16.99 8.00
N TRP A 324 -2.40 -18.28 7.88
CA TRP A 324 -2.60 -19.15 9.04
C TRP A 324 -1.34 -19.31 9.89
N ARG A 325 -0.19 -19.60 9.26
CA ARG A 325 1.11 -19.75 9.94
C ARG A 325 1.51 -18.46 10.65
N GLN A 326 1.46 -17.34 9.94
CA GLN A 326 1.86 -16.05 10.49
C GLN A 326 0.92 -15.57 11.61
N CYS A 327 -0.40 -15.82 11.50
CA CYS A 327 -1.33 -15.58 12.60
C CYS A 327 -1.02 -16.44 13.83
N HIS A 328 -0.49 -17.65 13.65
CA HIS A 328 -0.10 -18.50 14.77
C HIS A 328 1.14 -17.93 15.47
N ILE A 329 2.17 -17.54 14.69
CA ILE A 329 3.40 -16.94 15.19
C ILE A 329 3.10 -15.62 15.91
N GLY A 330 2.42 -14.68 15.26
CA GLY A 330 2.12 -13.37 15.85
C GLY A 330 1.31 -13.44 17.14
N ARG A 331 0.38 -14.41 17.27
CA ARG A 331 -0.36 -14.64 18.52
C ARG A 331 0.50 -15.06 19.70
N GLN A 332 1.57 -15.82 19.45
CA GLN A 332 2.47 -16.23 20.53
C GLN A 332 3.22 -15.02 21.09
N ALA A 333 3.58 -14.06 20.23
CA ALA A 333 4.37 -12.88 20.61
C ALA A 333 3.71 -12.00 21.68
N TYR A 334 2.40 -11.69 21.57
CA TYR A 334 1.73 -10.86 22.60
C TYR A 334 1.07 -11.66 23.73
N LYS A 335 0.88 -12.97 23.59
CA LYS A 335 0.47 -13.81 24.74
C LYS A 335 1.58 -13.93 25.78
N LEU A 336 2.84 -13.99 25.34
CA LEU A 336 4.00 -14.01 26.23
C LEU A 336 4.14 -12.68 27.00
N LYS A 337 3.84 -11.54 26.35
CA LYS A 337 3.84 -10.22 27.01
C LYS A 337 2.75 -10.07 28.08
N SER A 338 1.57 -10.66 27.90
CA SER A 338 0.48 -10.59 28.90
C SER A 338 0.70 -11.43 30.17
N VAL A 339 1.77 -12.21 30.25
CA VAL A 339 2.06 -13.13 31.37
C VAL A 339 3.22 -12.63 32.24
N LEU A 340 3.99 -11.65 31.78
CA LEU A 340 5.04 -11.02 32.59
C LEU A 340 4.44 -9.81 33.32
N PRO A 341 4.48 -9.77 34.67
CA PRO A 341 4.15 -8.55 35.41
C PRO A 341 5.21 -7.48 35.13
N ASP A 342 4.76 -6.23 34.97
CA ASP A 342 5.61 -5.03 34.88
C ASP A 342 6.48 -4.82 36.14
#